data_AF-A0A8J6CEL4-F1
#
_entry.id   AF-A0A8J6CEL4-F1
#
_cell.length_a   1.000
_cell.length_b   1.000
_cell.length_c   1.000
_cell.angle_alpha   90.00
_cell.angle_beta   90.00
_cell.angle_gamma   90.00
#
_symmetry.space_group_name_H-M   'P 1'
#
loop_
_entity.id
_entity.type
_entity.pdbx_description
1 polymer ?
#
loop_
_entity_poly.entity_id
_entity_poly.type
_entity_poly.pdbx_seq_one_letter_code
_entity_poly.pdbx_strand_id
1 'polypeptide(L)'
;MSKPLGVEGALKLEGWLRSGCQTSDRMDDAALRAEARAVVPVATLRERHAAVPHDGDDEHDGLVRQLLAWFKFEFFRWVNQPPCDACGGATRSVGSAPPTADDLAGGAHRVELYACTRCGSHVRFPRYNSARRLLVTRRGRCGEWANAFTLLCRALGVCARYVHDVTDHVWTEVWSARRNRWLHADPCENVLDGPLLYSVGWRKQLSHVLAFAPGEAVDVTNRYVTADGGAAALARRRATVTEAYLAARLALLDTERRAALPAAERRARDARRTPDARELAAPAVRAAPTAVEGRGRQTGSVEWRAARGELGDGGAAAGAGSGDGGEPCAVPTVGPSHEWLARLPAGRAGEWRLRYSAARDAYVEGGPEGPPLASAPPTLRGWRAGAASADNVRRAVENDWNMVYLARDDDATGATRGAVEWRVVAERGARIVGGSALLAHSLHAEGAAVRWRLSRDDGVSWRTLGAPRDAAVDLTRALAAADARGARSHAEPRDGCRTLRLRAELGGGTWQSAQLFRQSRTQLHVFHLDLRLNLARDAAEEAAAPAAAGGAACAPAASVVPNARGGGGGDAAGGSGSSAAEPRAVEPTTRRALFERLFAAISEEARWRDDPSGAAAETIRRMARGAG
;
A
#
# COMPACT_ATOMS: atom_id res chain seq x y z
N MET A 1 37.78 19.93 -18.76
CA MET A 1 38.05 18.73 -19.59
C MET A 1 36.91 17.74 -19.42
N SER A 2 35.87 17.86 -20.26
CA SER A 2 34.74 16.92 -20.32
C SER A 2 35.28 15.59 -20.86
N LYS A 3 35.05 14.47 -20.17
CA LYS A 3 35.37 13.15 -20.74
C LYS A 3 34.63 13.02 -22.09
N PRO A 4 35.30 12.60 -23.18
CA PRO A 4 34.60 12.30 -24.42
C PRO A 4 33.53 11.25 -24.16
N LEU A 5 32.39 11.38 -24.85
CA LEU A 5 31.26 10.47 -24.70
C LEU A 5 31.73 9.05 -24.98
N GLY A 6 31.77 8.21 -23.95
CA GLY A 6 32.20 6.82 -24.10
C GLY A 6 31.13 6.04 -24.87
N VAL A 7 31.54 5.31 -25.92
CA VAL A 7 30.66 4.42 -26.71
C VAL A 7 29.85 3.49 -25.79
N GLU A 8 30.45 3.01 -24.72
CA GLU A 8 29.79 2.17 -23.71
C GLU A 8 28.59 2.86 -23.03
N GLY A 9 28.73 4.15 -22.71
CA GLY A 9 27.67 4.94 -22.09
C GLY A 9 26.47 5.13 -22.99
N ALA A 10 26.72 5.44 -24.27
CA ALA A 10 25.68 5.54 -25.29
C ALA A 10 24.95 4.19 -25.49
N LEU A 11 25.69 3.07 -25.55
CA LEU A 11 25.10 1.74 -25.67
C LEU A 11 24.23 1.36 -24.46
N LYS A 12 24.65 1.72 -23.23
CA LYS A 12 23.85 1.53 -22.01
C LYS A 12 22.54 2.32 -22.08
N LEU A 13 22.60 3.60 -22.47
CA LEU A 13 21.41 4.43 -22.64
C LEU A 13 20.45 3.82 -23.66
N GLU A 14 20.93 3.42 -24.83
CA GLU A 14 20.08 2.79 -25.86
C GLU A 14 19.44 1.50 -25.35
N GLY A 15 20.16 0.70 -24.54
CA GLY A 15 19.62 -0.48 -23.89
C GLY A 15 18.45 -0.15 -22.95
N TRP A 16 18.60 0.88 -22.11
CA TRP A 16 17.55 1.34 -21.20
C TRP A 16 16.32 1.86 -21.96
N LEU A 17 16.54 2.71 -22.97
CA LEU A 17 15.47 3.29 -23.77
C LEU A 17 14.70 2.22 -24.54
N ARG A 18 15.41 1.30 -25.20
CA ARG A 18 14.80 0.20 -25.96
C ARG A 18 13.97 -0.70 -25.06
N SER A 19 14.53 -1.13 -23.92
CA SER A 19 13.84 -2.01 -22.97
C SER A 19 12.59 -1.36 -22.38
N GLY A 20 12.69 -0.09 -21.99
CA GLY A 20 11.57 0.68 -21.44
C GLY A 20 10.45 0.88 -22.46
N CYS A 21 10.78 1.29 -23.69
CA CYS A 21 9.81 1.41 -24.77
C CYS A 21 9.13 0.07 -25.08
N GLN A 22 9.88 -1.01 -25.26
CA GLN A 22 9.32 -2.33 -25.56
C GLN A 22 8.39 -2.83 -24.45
N THR A 23 8.76 -2.63 -23.18
CA THR A 23 7.94 -3.02 -22.04
C THR A 23 6.63 -2.23 -22.01
N SER A 24 6.71 -0.91 -22.20
CA SER A 24 5.53 -0.06 -22.27
C SER A 24 4.64 -0.43 -23.46
N ASP A 25 5.17 -0.54 -24.68
CA ASP A 25 4.36 -0.70 -25.90
C ASP A 25 3.55 -2.01 -25.91
N ARG A 26 4.07 -3.06 -25.27
CA ARG A 26 3.36 -4.35 -25.12
C ARG A 26 2.06 -4.23 -24.31
N MET A 27 1.90 -3.21 -23.48
CA MET A 27 0.72 -3.04 -22.62
C MET A 27 -0.46 -2.37 -23.35
N ASP A 28 -0.27 -1.85 -24.56
CA ASP A 28 -1.31 -1.12 -25.30
C ASP A 28 -2.14 -1.96 -26.26
N ASP A 29 -1.82 -3.25 -26.35
CA ASP A 29 -2.66 -4.25 -27.04
C ASP A 29 -4.10 -4.23 -26.49
N ALA A 30 -5.07 -4.06 -27.39
CA ALA A 30 -6.47 -3.87 -27.01
C ALA A 30 -7.08 -5.12 -26.37
N ALA A 31 -6.73 -6.31 -26.88
CA ALA A 31 -7.19 -7.58 -26.33
C ALA A 31 -6.63 -7.81 -24.91
N LEU A 32 -5.34 -7.56 -24.71
CA LEU A 32 -4.70 -7.63 -23.41
C LEU A 32 -5.30 -6.64 -22.41
N ARG A 33 -5.60 -5.41 -22.83
CA ARG A 33 -6.27 -4.43 -21.96
C ARG A 33 -7.69 -4.87 -21.60
N ALA A 34 -8.43 -5.49 -22.51
CA ALA A 34 -9.76 -6.03 -22.21
C ALA A 34 -9.67 -7.18 -21.17
N GLU A 35 -8.72 -8.10 -21.32
CA GLU A 35 -8.45 -9.19 -20.36
C GLU A 35 -8.04 -8.64 -18.99
N ALA A 36 -7.16 -7.65 -18.96
CA ALA A 36 -6.73 -6.98 -17.74
C ALA A 36 -7.89 -6.25 -17.05
N ARG A 37 -8.78 -5.59 -17.81
CA ARG A 37 -9.96 -4.92 -17.26
C ARG A 37 -10.94 -5.92 -16.63
N ALA A 38 -11.10 -7.10 -17.23
CA ALA A 38 -12.02 -8.12 -16.75
C ALA A 38 -11.65 -8.70 -15.37
N VAL A 39 -10.37 -8.64 -14.98
CA VAL A 39 -9.93 -9.14 -13.66
C VAL A 39 -10.06 -8.11 -12.54
N VAL A 40 -10.29 -6.84 -12.85
CA VAL A 40 -10.37 -5.77 -11.84
C VAL A 40 -11.81 -5.63 -11.33
N PRO A 41 -12.05 -5.68 -10.01
CA PRO A 41 -13.38 -5.49 -9.42
C PRO A 41 -13.75 -3.99 -9.35
N VAL A 42 -13.90 -3.34 -10.51
CA VAL A 42 -14.05 -1.87 -10.63
C VAL A 42 -15.18 -1.31 -9.77
N ALA A 43 -16.34 -1.98 -9.73
CA ALA A 43 -17.48 -1.56 -8.91
C ALA A 43 -17.11 -1.51 -7.43
N THR A 44 -16.52 -2.58 -6.90
CA THR A 44 -16.05 -2.64 -5.51
C THR A 44 -14.97 -1.60 -5.22
N LEU A 45 -14.05 -1.33 -6.15
CA LEU A 45 -13.04 -0.29 -5.94
C LEU A 45 -13.69 1.11 -5.85
N ARG A 46 -14.69 1.39 -6.69
CA ARG A 46 -15.45 2.65 -6.62
C ARG A 46 -16.26 2.79 -5.34
N GLU A 47 -16.92 1.72 -4.89
CA GLU A 47 -17.65 1.69 -3.61
C GLU A 47 -16.71 1.94 -2.43
N ARG A 48 -15.54 1.29 -2.41
CA ARG A 48 -14.51 1.50 -1.37
C ARG A 48 -13.96 2.92 -1.38
N HIS A 49 -13.84 3.53 -2.56
CA HIS A 49 -13.55 4.95 -2.67
C HIS A 49 -14.70 5.73 -2.01
N ALA A 50 -15.92 5.67 -2.53
CA ALA A 50 -17.06 6.44 -2.01
C ALA A 50 -17.33 6.31 -0.49
N ALA A 51 -16.95 5.19 0.14
CA ALA A 51 -17.13 4.95 1.57
C ALA A 51 -16.13 5.67 2.51
N VAL A 52 -15.11 6.35 1.99
CA VAL A 52 -14.10 7.05 2.80
C VAL A 52 -14.21 8.57 2.55
N PRO A 53 -13.96 9.46 3.53
CA PRO A 53 -13.79 10.89 3.24
C PRO A 53 -12.53 11.12 2.37
N HIS A 54 -12.56 12.05 1.41
CA HIS A 54 -11.46 12.28 0.48
C HIS A 54 -10.93 13.70 0.57
N ASP A 55 -9.67 13.85 0.93
CA ASP A 55 -8.95 15.14 0.88
C ASP A 55 -8.52 15.42 -0.56
N GLY A 56 -9.48 15.86 -1.38
CA GLY A 56 -9.21 16.47 -2.67
C GLY A 56 -8.72 15.53 -3.78
N ASP A 57 -8.94 14.22 -3.69
CA ASP A 57 -8.87 13.29 -4.83
C ASP A 57 -10.11 13.47 -5.73
N ASP A 58 -9.97 13.36 -7.05
CA ASP A 58 -11.12 13.13 -7.95
C ASP A 58 -11.44 11.61 -8.02
N GLU A 59 -12.52 11.24 -8.70
CA GLU A 59 -12.91 9.82 -8.86
C GLU A 59 -11.77 8.96 -9.42
N HIS A 60 -10.95 9.53 -10.29
CA HIS A 60 -9.89 8.82 -10.99
C HIS A 60 -8.67 8.58 -10.06
N ASP A 61 -8.21 9.59 -9.35
CA ASP A 61 -7.15 9.47 -8.36
C ASP A 61 -7.56 8.55 -7.21
N GLY A 62 -8.83 8.65 -6.80
CA GLY A 62 -9.49 7.74 -5.88
C GLY A 62 -9.47 6.28 -6.32
N LEU A 63 -9.86 6.04 -7.57
CA LEU A 63 -9.83 4.70 -8.17
C LEU A 63 -8.41 4.14 -8.20
N VAL A 64 -7.38 4.93 -8.56
CA VAL A 64 -5.98 4.49 -8.54
C VAL A 64 -5.54 4.13 -7.12
N ARG A 65 -5.92 4.91 -6.11
CA ARG A 65 -5.62 4.61 -4.70
C ARG A 65 -6.22 3.28 -4.25
N GLN A 66 -7.47 3.00 -4.63
CA GLN A 66 -8.11 1.72 -4.34
C GLN A 66 -7.51 0.57 -5.15
N LEU A 67 -7.09 0.83 -6.40
CA LEU A 67 -6.40 -0.13 -7.23
C LEU A 67 -5.05 -0.54 -6.63
N LEU A 68 -4.26 0.40 -6.10
CA LEU A 68 -3.00 0.10 -5.39
C LEU A 68 -3.23 -0.83 -4.20
N ALA A 69 -4.26 -0.53 -3.39
CA ALA A 69 -4.58 -1.32 -2.21
C ALA A 69 -5.04 -2.74 -2.60
N TRP A 70 -5.99 -2.86 -3.53
CA TRP A 70 -6.43 -4.15 -4.04
C TRP A 70 -5.29 -4.94 -4.69
N PHE A 71 -4.43 -4.28 -5.47
CA PHE A 71 -3.31 -4.94 -6.13
C PHE A 71 -2.36 -5.57 -5.12
N LYS A 72 -1.96 -4.81 -4.09
CA LYS A 72 -1.02 -5.27 -3.07
C LYS A 72 -1.60 -6.30 -2.11
N PHE A 73 -2.85 -6.13 -1.70
CA PHE A 73 -3.43 -6.90 -0.60
C PHE A 73 -4.33 -8.04 -1.06
N GLU A 74 -4.81 -8.05 -2.30
CA GLU A 74 -5.79 -9.04 -2.77
C GLU A 74 -5.33 -9.74 -4.06
N PHE A 75 -4.76 -9.00 -5.01
CA PHE A 75 -4.49 -9.52 -6.35
C PHE A 75 -3.10 -10.15 -6.50
N PHE A 76 -2.03 -9.46 -6.10
CA PHE A 76 -0.65 -9.81 -6.44
C PHE A 76 0.20 -10.12 -5.21
N ARG A 77 1.15 -11.06 -5.33
CA ARG A 77 1.96 -11.56 -4.20
C ARG A 77 3.45 -11.34 -4.41
N TRP A 78 4.13 -10.95 -3.33
CA TRP A 78 5.58 -10.76 -3.35
C TRP A 78 6.27 -12.12 -3.20
N VAL A 79 7.34 -12.35 -3.96
CA VAL A 79 8.12 -13.59 -3.88
C VAL A 79 9.58 -13.27 -3.62
N ASN A 80 10.03 -13.48 -2.37
CA ASN A 80 11.44 -13.54 -2.03
C ASN A 80 12.04 -14.83 -2.57
N GLN A 81 11.50 -15.96 -2.11
CA GLN A 81 11.82 -17.31 -2.55
C GLN A 81 10.50 -18.07 -2.69
N PRO A 82 10.29 -18.84 -3.77
CA PRO A 82 9.04 -19.56 -3.96
C PRO A 82 8.91 -20.70 -2.93
N PRO A 83 7.72 -20.97 -2.38
CA PRO A 83 7.50 -22.16 -1.56
C PRO A 83 7.62 -23.43 -2.41
N CYS A 84 7.84 -24.58 -1.79
CA CYS A 84 7.86 -25.86 -2.47
C CYS A 84 6.49 -26.21 -3.07
N ASP A 85 6.42 -26.47 -4.38
CA ASP A 85 5.19 -26.87 -5.04
C ASP A 85 4.65 -28.23 -4.55
N ALA A 86 5.54 -29.12 -4.06
CA ALA A 86 5.17 -30.45 -3.59
C ALA A 86 4.68 -30.49 -2.13
N CYS A 87 5.30 -29.71 -1.23
CA CYS A 87 5.03 -29.80 0.21
C CYS A 87 4.79 -28.47 0.93
N GLY A 88 4.82 -27.34 0.22
CA GLY A 88 4.66 -25.99 0.77
C GLY A 88 5.82 -25.49 1.63
N GLY A 89 6.86 -26.31 1.84
CA GLY A 89 8.00 -25.98 2.68
C GLY A 89 8.90 -24.89 2.11
N ALA A 90 9.76 -24.33 2.98
CA ALA A 90 10.76 -23.35 2.58
C ALA A 90 11.73 -23.92 1.53
N THR A 91 12.26 -23.02 0.69
CA THR A 91 13.24 -23.36 -0.33
C THR A 91 14.51 -22.51 -0.14
N ARG A 92 15.59 -22.91 -0.81
CA ARG A 92 16.83 -22.15 -0.91
C ARG A 92 17.25 -22.02 -2.36
N SER A 93 17.81 -20.89 -2.75
CA SER A 93 18.33 -20.71 -4.12
C SER A 93 19.49 -21.68 -4.36
N VAL A 94 19.46 -22.37 -5.50
CA VAL A 94 20.50 -23.28 -5.98
C VAL A 94 21.02 -22.90 -7.37
N GLY A 95 20.73 -21.66 -7.81
CA GLY A 95 21.22 -21.10 -9.07
C GLY A 95 20.10 -20.81 -10.07
N SER A 96 20.32 -21.20 -11.32
CA SER A 96 19.39 -20.95 -12.43
C SER A 96 19.15 -22.21 -13.24
N ALA A 97 18.03 -22.22 -13.96
CA ALA A 97 17.69 -23.29 -14.89
C ALA A 97 17.48 -22.72 -16.30
N PRO A 98 17.69 -23.52 -17.36
CA PRO A 98 17.34 -23.09 -18.70
C PRO A 98 15.83 -22.83 -18.80
N PRO A 99 15.40 -21.76 -19.51
CA PRO A 99 13.99 -21.50 -19.74
C PRO A 99 13.41 -22.57 -20.67
N THR A 100 12.20 -23.04 -20.35
CA THR A 100 11.41 -23.92 -21.22
C THR A 100 10.77 -23.11 -22.37
N ALA A 101 10.20 -23.80 -23.35
CA ALA A 101 9.42 -23.16 -24.41
C ALA A 101 8.24 -22.34 -23.83
N ASP A 102 7.58 -22.85 -22.78
CA ASP A 102 6.51 -22.14 -22.10
C ASP A 102 7.03 -20.91 -21.34
N ASP A 103 8.19 -21.01 -20.67
CA ASP A 103 8.83 -19.87 -20.01
C ASP A 103 9.11 -18.74 -21.01
N LEU A 104 9.66 -19.08 -22.17
CA LEU A 104 9.95 -18.13 -23.25
C LEU A 104 8.68 -17.53 -23.84
N ALA A 105 7.61 -18.30 -24.01
CA ALA A 105 6.30 -17.79 -24.43
C ALA A 105 5.73 -16.77 -23.42
N GLY A 106 6.05 -16.95 -22.13
CA GLY A 106 5.78 -15.99 -21.06
C GLY A 106 6.74 -14.79 -20.99
N GLY A 107 7.74 -14.71 -21.88
CA GLY A 107 8.79 -13.69 -21.86
C GLY A 107 9.79 -13.85 -20.71
N ALA A 108 9.89 -15.05 -20.11
CA ALA A 108 10.90 -15.34 -19.09
C ALA A 108 12.17 -15.91 -19.73
N HIS A 109 13.16 -15.03 -19.92
CA HIS A 109 14.50 -15.43 -20.37
C HIS A 109 15.41 -15.89 -19.22
N ARG A 110 15.02 -15.62 -17.97
CA ARG A 110 15.73 -16.03 -16.76
C ARG A 110 14.81 -16.86 -15.87
N VAL A 111 15.28 -18.03 -15.46
CA VAL A 111 14.59 -18.89 -14.49
C VAL A 111 15.50 -19.13 -13.30
N GLU A 112 15.06 -18.69 -12.13
CA GLU A 112 15.75 -18.95 -10.86
C GLU A 112 15.36 -20.36 -10.40
N LEU A 113 16.32 -21.13 -9.86
CA LEU A 113 16.12 -22.49 -9.41
C LEU A 113 16.31 -22.57 -7.90
N TYR A 114 15.36 -23.21 -7.22
CA TYR A 114 15.35 -23.38 -5.78
C TYR A 114 15.23 -24.85 -5.40
N ALA A 115 15.85 -25.26 -4.30
CA ALA A 115 15.70 -26.60 -3.72
C ALA A 115 14.95 -26.53 -2.39
N CYS A 116 13.96 -27.41 -2.19
CA CYS A 116 13.23 -27.50 -0.94
C CYS A 116 14.12 -28.06 0.17
N THR A 117 14.13 -27.37 1.33
CA THR A 117 14.93 -27.81 2.48
C THR A 117 14.33 -29.02 3.21
N ARG A 118 13.05 -29.33 2.95
CA ARG A 118 12.34 -30.46 3.59
C ARG A 118 12.34 -31.74 2.75
N CYS A 119 12.01 -31.64 1.46
CA CYS A 119 11.81 -32.81 0.59
C CYS A 119 12.82 -32.90 -0.56
N GLY A 120 13.72 -31.94 -0.71
CA GLY A 120 14.73 -31.92 -1.76
C GLY A 120 14.22 -31.61 -3.17
N SER A 121 12.90 -31.52 -3.39
CA SER A 121 12.33 -31.19 -4.69
C SER A 121 12.76 -29.81 -5.19
N HIS A 122 12.97 -29.69 -6.50
CA HIS A 122 13.32 -28.43 -7.14
C HIS A 122 12.08 -27.61 -7.50
N VAL A 123 12.18 -26.29 -7.32
CA VAL A 123 11.15 -25.31 -7.68
C VAL A 123 11.74 -24.33 -8.67
N ARG A 124 11.03 -24.14 -9.79
CA ARG A 124 11.41 -23.17 -10.83
C ARG A 124 10.69 -21.86 -10.56
N PHE A 125 11.40 -20.75 -10.70
CA PHE A 125 10.83 -19.41 -10.64
C PHE A 125 11.19 -18.60 -11.89
N PRO A 126 10.39 -18.75 -12.97
CA PRO A 126 10.56 -17.96 -14.19
C PRO A 126 10.25 -16.48 -13.95
N ARG A 127 11.14 -15.60 -14.42
CA ARG A 127 11.00 -14.15 -14.31
C ARG A 127 10.27 -13.60 -15.53
N TYR A 128 8.94 -13.65 -15.50
CA TYR A 128 8.07 -13.32 -16.63
C TYR A 128 8.02 -11.81 -16.92
N ASN A 129 8.20 -11.45 -18.19
CA ASN A 129 8.00 -10.08 -18.68
C ASN A 129 6.67 -9.89 -19.43
N SER A 130 5.93 -10.97 -19.71
CA SER A 130 4.59 -10.89 -20.31
C SER A 130 3.57 -10.50 -19.26
N ALA A 131 3.03 -9.27 -19.36
CA ALA A 131 1.97 -8.79 -18.48
C ALA A 131 0.73 -9.71 -18.49
N ARG A 132 0.40 -10.28 -19.65
CA ARG A 132 -0.66 -11.30 -19.81
C ARG A 132 -0.44 -12.49 -18.88
N ARG A 133 0.79 -13.00 -18.82
CA ARG A 133 1.13 -14.13 -17.93
C ARG A 133 1.12 -13.73 -16.46
N LEU A 134 1.49 -12.48 -16.14
CA LEU A 134 1.45 -11.97 -14.78
C LEU A 134 0.03 -11.83 -14.22
N LEU A 135 -0.99 -11.61 -15.07
CA LEU A 135 -2.40 -11.66 -14.65
C LEU A 135 -2.83 -13.04 -14.14
N VAL A 136 -2.15 -14.09 -14.60
CA VAL A 136 -2.38 -15.49 -14.20
C VAL A 136 -1.52 -15.87 -13.00
N THR A 137 -0.20 -15.63 -13.07
CA THR A 137 0.72 -16.05 -12.00
C THR A 137 0.57 -15.24 -10.73
N ARG A 138 0.16 -13.96 -10.87
CA ARG A 138 -0.14 -13.03 -9.77
C ARG A 138 0.93 -12.96 -8.68
N ARG A 139 2.19 -13.14 -9.07
CA ARG A 139 3.31 -13.17 -8.15
C ARG A 139 4.61 -12.71 -8.80
N GLY A 140 5.50 -12.11 -8.02
CA GLY A 140 6.80 -11.66 -8.51
C GLY A 140 7.51 -10.68 -7.58
N ARG A 141 8.45 -9.90 -8.14
CA ARG A 141 9.16 -8.80 -7.47
C ARG A 141 8.86 -7.49 -8.18
N CYS A 142 9.55 -6.39 -7.85
CA CYS A 142 9.25 -5.05 -8.36
C CYS A 142 9.01 -4.99 -9.89
N GLY A 143 9.83 -5.70 -10.68
CA GLY A 143 9.66 -5.86 -12.12
C GLY A 143 8.28 -6.35 -12.54
N GLU A 144 7.89 -7.52 -12.04
CA GLU A 144 6.57 -8.11 -12.32
C GLU A 144 5.41 -7.28 -11.75
N TRP A 145 5.61 -6.71 -10.56
CA TRP A 145 4.61 -5.86 -9.90
C TRP A 145 4.31 -4.61 -10.72
N ALA A 146 5.33 -3.84 -11.10
CA ALA A 146 5.16 -2.63 -11.90
C ALA A 146 4.57 -2.96 -13.28
N ASN A 147 5.05 -4.01 -13.93
CA ASN A 147 4.56 -4.42 -15.25
C ASN A 147 3.04 -4.76 -15.23
N ALA A 148 2.61 -5.62 -14.30
CA ALA A 148 1.20 -5.96 -14.17
C ALA A 148 0.34 -4.75 -13.74
N PHE A 149 0.83 -3.94 -12.80
CA PHE A 149 0.09 -2.78 -12.32
C PHE A 149 -0.07 -1.69 -13.39
N THR A 150 0.99 -1.36 -14.16
CA THR A 150 0.90 -0.40 -15.26
C THR A 150 -0.12 -0.85 -16.31
N LEU A 151 -0.16 -2.14 -16.66
CA LEU A 151 -1.18 -2.69 -17.56
C LEU A 151 -2.59 -2.48 -17.00
N LEU A 152 -2.82 -2.78 -15.71
CA LEU A 152 -4.13 -2.61 -15.08
C LEU A 152 -4.58 -1.15 -15.07
N CYS A 153 -3.68 -0.20 -14.81
CA CYS A 153 -3.97 1.23 -14.95
C CYS A 153 -4.44 1.55 -16.38
N ARG A 154 -3.67 1.15 -17.41
CA ARG A 154 -4.03 1.41 -18.81
C ARG A 154 -5.35 0.75 -19.23
N ALA A 155 -5.63 -0.44 -18.70
CA ALA A 155 -6.88 -1.17 -18.94
C ALA A 155 -8.11 -0.45 -18.37
N LEU A 156 -7.94 0.33 -17.31
CA LEU A 156 -8.98 1.18 -16.73
C LEU A 156 -9.09 2.56 -17.39
N GLY A 157 -8.29 2.84 -18.42
CA GLY A 157 -8.24 4.14 -19.09
C GLY A 157 -7.38 5.18 -18.38
N VAL A 158 -6.65 4.79 -17.33
CA VAL A 158 -5.70 5.66 -16.64
C VAL A 158 -4.49 5.89 -17.55
N CYS A 159 -4.15 7.15 -17.81
CA CYS A 159 -2.90 7.49 -18.49
C CYS A 159 -1.72 7.13 -17.58
N ALA A 160 -0.99 6.07 -17.91
CA ALA A 160 0.07 5.52 -17.06
C ALA A 160 1.39 5.32 -17.81
N ARG A 161 2.50 5.70 -17.17
CA ARG A 161 3.88 5.46 -17.62
C ARG A 161 4.51 4.34 -16.81
N TYR A 162 5.28 3.50 -17.48
CA TYR A 162 6.22 2.58 -16.84
C TYR A 162 7.50 3.34 -16.52
N VAL A 163 7.94 3.36 -15.26
CA VAL A 163 9.11 4.12 -14.84
C VAL A 163 10.24 3.16 -14.46
N HIS A 164 11.42 3.42 -15.03
CA HIS A 164 12.62 2.64 -14.84
C HIS A 164 13.71 3.49 -14.20
N ASP A 165 14.02 3.16 -12.95
CA ASP A 165 15.23 3.60 -12.26
C ASP A 165 16.34 2.59 -12.55
N VAL A 166 17.40 3.07 -13.21
CA VAL A 166 18.52 2.22 -13.64
C VAL A 166 19.32 1.65 -12.47
N THR A 167 19.03 2.07 -11.23
CA THR A 167 19.59 1.52 -9.98
C THR A 167 18.74 0.37 -9.40
N ASP A 168 18.15 -0.46 -10.27
CA ASP A 168 17.43 -1.69 -9.94
C ASP A 168 16.10 -1.46 -9.20
N HIS A 169 15.26 -0.53 -9.69
CA HIS A 169 13.87 -0.44 -9.28
C HIS A 169 12.97 0.08 -10.41
N VAL A 170 11.68 -0.27 -10.34
CA VAL A 170 10.68 0.13 -11.34
C VAL A 170 9.34 0.37 -10.67
N TRP A 171 8.55 1.29 -11.21
CA TRP A 171 7.22 1.64 -10.69
C TRP A 171 6.35 2.26 -11.80
N THR A 172 5.23 2.87 -11.42
CA THR A 172 4.27 3.49 -12.35
C THR A 172 4.10 4.98 -12.06
N GLU A 173 3.94 5.81 -13.09
CA GLU A 173 3.39 7.16 -12.95
C GLU A 173 1.97 7.17 -13.54
N VAL A 174 1.04 7.87 -12.91
CA VAL A 174 -0.34 8.07 -13.42
C VAL A 174 -0.65 9.54 -13.56
N TRP A 175 -1.37 9.93 -14.61
CA TRP A 175 -1.76 11.33 -14.80
C TRP A 175 -3.01 11.66 -13.97
N SER A 176 -2.94 12.72 -13.16
CA SER A 176 -4.11 13.30 -12.49
C SER A 176 -4.59 14.52 -13.27
N ALA A 177 -5.81 14.46 -13.79
CA ALA A 177 -6.41 15.60 -14.49
C ALA A 177 -6.70 16.75 -13.52
N ARG A 178 -7.23 16.44 -12.32
CA ARG A 178 -7.50 17.43 -11.27
C ARG A 178 -6.25 18.16 -10.80
N ARG A 179 -5.13 17.45 -10.61
CA ARG A 179 -3.85 18.03 -10.16
C ARG A 179 -2.99 18.55 -11.31
N ASN A 180 -3.40 18.28 -12.54
CA ASN A 180 -2.71 18.66 -13.78
C ASN A 180 -1.20 18.30 -13.77
N ARG A 181 -0.88 17.11 -13.25
CA ARG A 181 0.50 16.58 -13.17
C ARG A 181 0.53 15.06 -13.07
N TRP A 182 1.72 14.49 -13.24
CA TRP A 182 1.96 13.07 -12.98
C TRP A 182 2.09 12.80 -11.48
N LEU A 183 1.43 11.74 -11.03
CA LEU A 183 1.52 11.20 -9.67
C LEU A 183 2.39 9.94 -9.71
N HIS A 184 3.34 9.85 -8.79
CA HIS A 184 4.07 8.62 -8.52
C HIS A 184 3.11 7.54 -7.97
N ALA A 185 3.20 6.31 -8.45
CA ALA A 185 2.45 5.16 -7.95
C ALA A 185 3.38 3.94 -7.82
N ASP A 186 3.66 3.53 -6.59
CA ASP A 186 4.42 2.31 -6.29
C ASP A 186 3.47 1.22 -5.76
N PRO A 187 3.15 0.19 -6.57
CA PRO A 187 2.26 -0.89 -6.15
C PRO A 187 2.90 -1.81 -5.10
N CYS A 188 4.23 -1.94 -5.09
CA CYS A 188 4.94 -2.75 -4.09
C CYS A 188 4.78 -2.13 -2.70
N GLU A 189 4.72 -0.81 -2.62
CA GLU A 189 4.66 -0.08 -1.36
C GLU A 189 3.25 0.43 -1.02
N ASN A 190 2.29 0.30 -1.95
CA ASN A 190 0.94 0.88 -1.86
C ASN A 190 0.99 2.38 -1.53
N VAL A 191 1.79 3.10 -2.32
CA VAL A 191 2.00 4.54 -2.18
C VAL A 191 1.58 5.24 -3.46
N LEU A 192 0.68 6.21 -3.33
CA LEU A 192 0.34 7.19 -4.36
C LEU A 192 0.91 8.54 -3.92
N ASP A 193 1.55 9.23 -4.86
CA ASP A 193 2.07 10.59 -4.74
C ASP A 193 3.12 10.80 -3.63
N GLY A 194 3.99 9.80 -3.42
CA GLY A 194 5.18 9.89 -2.55
C GLY A 194 6.49 9.70 -3.31
N PRO A 195 6.86 10.59 -4.24
CA PRO A 195 8.03 10.41 -5.10
C PRO A 195 9.38 10.45 -4.37
N LEU A 196 9.49 11.06 -3.18
CA LEU A 196 10.74 11.06 -2.42
C LEU A 196 11.00 9.78 -1.60
N LEU A 197 10.10 8.80 -1.68
CA LEU A 197 10.21 7.51 -0.99
C LEU A 197 11.57 6.83 -1.20
N TYR A 198 12.12 6.93 -2.42
CA TYR A 198 13.36 6.26 -2.78
C TYR A 198 14.60 7.02 -2.33
N SER A 199 14.69 8.32 -2.64
CA SER A 199 15.88 9.11 -2.34
C SER A 199 15.99 9.45 -0.85
N VAL A 200 14.85 9.63 -0.16
CA VAL A 200 14.82 9.97 1.27
C VAL A 200 14.61 8.70 2.09
N GLY A 201 13.45 8.05 1.95
CA GLY A 201 13.08 6.91 2.80
C GLY A 201 14.02 5.71 2.66
N TRP A 202 14.36 5.34 1.43
CA TRP A 202 15.29 4.23 1.17
C TRP A 202 16.75 4.68 1.07
N ARG A 203 17.00 6.00 1.06
CA ARG A 203 18.33 6.59 0.87
C ARG A 203 19.04 6.08 -0.40
N LYS A 204 18.26 5.75 -1.45
CA LYS A 204 18.81 5.27 -2.73
C LYS A 204 19.54 6.40 -3.45
N GLN A 205 20.74 6.08 -3.91
CA GLN A 205 21.57 6.99 -4.70
C GLN A 205 21.18 6.95 -6.19
N LEU A 206 20.04 7.55 -6.51
CA LEU A 206 19.49 7.58 -7.88
C LEU A 206 20.42 8.27 -8.88
N SER A 207 20.34 7.86 -10.14
CA SER A 207 21.08 8.46 -11.27
C SER A 207 20.16 8.84 -12.43
N HIS A 208 19.58 7.86 -13.12
CA HIS A 208 18.66 8.06 -14.23
C HIS A 208 17.33 7.37 -13.93
N VAL A 209 16.25 8.14 -13.96
CA VAL A 209 14.90 7.64 -13.84
C VAL A 209 14.14 8.03 -15.11
N LEU A 210 13.81 7.04 -15.92
CA LEU A 210 13.24 7.23 -17.25
C LEU A 210 11.81 6.69 -17.27
N ALA A 211 10.86 7.49 -17.74
CA ALA A 211 9.45 7.13 -17.84
C ALA A 211 9.04 6.87 -19.30
N PHE A 212 8.24 5.84 -19.51
CA PHE A 212 7.85 5.34 -20.83
C PHE A 212 6.33 5.17 -20.96
N ALA A 213 5.78 5.72 -22.04
CA ALA A 213 4.42 5.48 -22.50
C ALA A 213 4.39 5.41 -24.04
N PRO A 214 3.27 5.00 -24.67
CA PRO A 214 3.16 5.11 -26.12
C PRO A 214 3.36 6.54 -26.57
N GLY A 215 4.27 6.74 -27.51
CA GLY A 215 4.59 8.09 -28.01
C GLY A 215 5.38 8.96 -27.04
N GLU A 216 5.98 8.41 -25.99
CA GLU A 216 6.61 9.21 -24.93
C GLU A 216 7.78 8.47 -24.26
N ALA A 217 8.90 9.19 -24.11
CA ALA A 217 10.05 8.79 -23.29
C ALA A 217 10.60 10.06 -22.63
N VAL A 218 10.58 10.12 -21.29
CA VAL A 218 10.89 11.34 -20.53
C VAL A 218 11.87 11.02 -19.43
N ASP A 219 12.87 11.89 -19.22
CA ASP A 219 13.68 11.86 -18.01
C ASP A 219 12.89 12.51 -16.87
N VAL A 220 12.50 11.70 -15.89
CA VAL A 220 11.73 12.12 -14.73
C VAL A 220 12.58 12.18 -13.46
N THR A 221 13.92 12.09 -13.58
CA THR A 221 14.85 12.02 -12.43
C THR A 221 14.61 13.13 -11.41
N ASN A 222 14.40 14.38 -11.86
CA ASN A 222 14.17 15.52 -10.97
C ASN A 222 12.92 15.36 -10.10
N ARG A 223 11.94 14.55 -10.52
CA ARG A 223 10.77 14.21 -9.70
C ARG A 223 11.13 13.31 -8.52
N TYR A 224 12.25 12.60 -8.54
CA TYR A 224 12.56 11.56 -7.54
C TYR A 224 13.76 11.90 -6.65
N VAL A 225 14.28 13.11 -6.74
CA VAL A 225 15.42 13.59 -5.96
C VAL A 225 15.08 14.90 -5.26
N THR A 226 15.72 15.15 -4.12
CA THR A 226 15.58 16.41 -3.39
C THR A 226 16.59 17.45 -3.89
N ALA A 227 16.29 18.75 -3.68
CA ALA A 227 17.21 19.83 -4.04
C ALA A 227 18.55 19.77 -3.27
N ASP A 228 18.50 19.32 -2.02
CA ASP A 228 19.61 19.18 -1.08
C ASP A 228 20.37 17.84 -1.23
N GLY A 229 19.88 16.89 -2.04
CA GLY A 229 20.53 15.62 -2.39
C GLY A 229 21.86 15.76 -3.15
N GLY A 230 22.42 16.97 -3.15
CA GLY A 230 23.64 17.41 -3.78
C GLY A 230 23.49 17.34 -5.29
N ALA A 231 23.05 18.42 -5.94
CA ALA A 231 23.03 18.52 -7.40
C ALA A 231 24.37 18.08 -8.03
N ALA A 232 25.50 18.41 -7.37
CA ALA A 232 26.82 17.92 -7.74
C ALA A 232 27.00 16.40 -7.60
N ALA A 233 26.44 15.78 -6.57
CA ALA A 233 26.47 14.33 -6.38
C ALA A 233 25.60 13.60 -7.42
N LEU A 234 24.41 14.12 -7.71
CA LEU A 234 23.55 13.60 -8.77
C LEU A 234 24.24 13.72 -10.14
N ALA A 235 24.82 14.87 -10.47
CA ALA A 235 25.56 15.08 -11.72
C ALA A 235 26.72 14.08 -11.87
N ARG A 236 27.44 13.77 -10.79
CA ARG A 236 28.48 12.72 -10.81
C ARG A 236 27.92 11.33 -11.08
N ARG A 237 26.77 10.98 -10.49
CA ARG A 237 26.10 9.69 -10.70
C ARG A 237 25.51 9.55 -12.11
N ARG A 238 25.25 10.68 -12.79
CA ARG A 238 24.71 10.76 -14.15
C ARG A 238 25.79 10.76 -15.24
N ALA A 239 27.03 10.43 -14.91
CA ALA A 239 28.16 10.42 -15.85
C ALA A 239 28.12 9.31 -16.93
N THR A 240 27.02 8.55 -17.07
CA THR A 240 26.88 7.54 -18.14
C THR A 240 26.90 8.19 -19.51
N VAL A 241 26.22 9.33 -19.68
CA VAL A 241 26.22 10.17 -20.88
C VAL A 241 26.23 11.64 -20.45
N THR A 242 26.48 12.57 -21.36
CA THR A 242 26.29 14.00 -21.05
C THR A 242 24.80 14.33 -21.01
N GLU A 243 24.41 15.32 -20.19
CA GLU A 243 23.01 15.79 -20.13
C GLU A 243 22.51 16.27 -21.50
N ALA A 244 23.37 16.95 -22.28
CA ALA A 244 23.06 17.38 -23.64
C ALA A 244 22.75 16.18 -24.57
N TYR A 245 23.55 15.11 -24.49
CA TYR A 245 23.31 13.90 -25.29
C TYR A 245 22.03 13.18 -24.87
N LEU A 246 21.78 13.05 -23.56
CA LEU A 246 20.56 12.45 -23.03
C LEU A 246 19.32 13.21 -23.51
N ALA A 247 19.32 14.54 -23.34
CA ALA A 247 18.23 15.41 -23.76
C ALA A 247 17.98 15.34 -25.27
N ALA A 248 19.03 15.43 -26.09
CA ALA A 248 18.93 15.32 -27.54
C ALA A 248 18.39 13.95 -27.96
N ARG A 249 18.85 12.86 -27.33
CA ARG A 249 18.42 11.51 -27.68
C ARG A 249 16.96 11.26 -27.28
N LEU A 250 16.55 11.69 -26.10
CA LEU A 250 15.16 11.63 -25.65
C LEU A 250 14.25 12.45 -26.57
N ALA A 251 14.64 13.67 -26.95
CA ALA A 251 13.86 14.50 -27.87
C ALA A 251 13.68 13.86 -29.25
N LEU A 252 14.73 13.20 -29.77
CA LEU A 252 14.65 12.44 -31.03
C LEU A 252 13.69 11.26 -30.90
N LEU A 253 13.88 10.42 -29.87
CA LEU A 253 13.04 9.24 -29.61
C LEU A 253 11.57 9.63 -29.43
N ASP A 254 11.33 10.70 -28.68
CA ASP A 254 10.01 11.26 -28.47
C ASP A 254 9.37 11.72 -29.78
N THR A 255 10.11 12.43 -30.63
CA THR A 255 9.64 12.88 -31.95
C THR A 255 9.27 11.69 -32.84
N GLU A 256 10.13 10.69 -32.93
CA GLU A 256 9.91 9.46 -33.70
C GLU A 256 8.64 8.73 -33.23
N ARG A 257 8.48 8.58 -31.91
CA ARG A 257 7.35 7.85 -31.32
C ARG A 257 6.04 8.64 -31.42
N ARG A 258 6.07 9.97 -31.32
CA ARG A 258 4.88 10.82 -31.49
C ARG A 258 4.36 10.82 -32.92
N ALA A 259 5.26 10.78 -33.90
CA ALA A 259 4.88 10.73 -35.31
C ALA A 259 4.10 9.45 -35.64
N ALA A 260 4.34 8.36 -34.91
CA ALA A 260 3.62 7.10 -35.05
C ALA A 260 2.22 7.09 -34.42
N LEU A 261 1.84 8.10 -33.63
CA LEU A 261 0.55 8.13 -32.94
C LEU A 261 -0.58 8.73 -33.80
N PRO A 262 -1.83 8.22 -33.66
CA PRO A 262 -3.01 8.86 -34.21
C PRO A 262 -3.16 10.31 -33.73
N ALA A 263 -3.76 11.17 -34.56
CA ALA A 263 -3.81 12.62 -34.30
C ALA A 263 -4.51 13.00 -32.99
N ALA A 264 -5.63 12.35 -32.66
CA ALA A 264 -6.36 12.59 -31.42
C ALA A 264 -5.53 12.19 -30.18
N GLU A 265 -4.89 11.03 -30.26
CA GLU A 265 -4.01 10.47 -29.24
C GLU A 265 -2.75 11.31 -29.00
N ARG A 266 -2.18 11.87 -30.07
CA ARG A 266 -1.06 12.81 -30.01
C ARG A 266 -1.48 14.11 -29.31
N ARG A 267 -2.62 14.71 -29.69
CA ARG A 267 -3.13 15.94 -29.05
C ARG A 267 -3.35 15.78 -27.55
N ALA A 268 -3.98 14.67 -27.14
CA ALA A 268 -4.24 14.39 -25.72
C ALA A 268 -2.93 14.25 -24.90
N ARG A 269 -1.89 13.64 -25.49
CA ARG A 269 -0.56 13.51 -24.86
C ARG A 269 0.17 14.84 -24.82
N ASP A 270 0.15 15.60 -25.93
CA ASP A 270 0.84 16.88 -26.03
C ASP A 270 0.33 17.90 -25.01
N ALA A 271 -0.97 17.88 -24.67
CA ALA A 271 -1.56 18.72 -23.63
C ALA A 271 -0.92 18.52 -22.23
N ARG A 272 -0.34 17.35 -21.95
CA ARG A 272 0.30 17.03 -20.65
C ARG A 272 1.78 17.41 -20.60
N ARG A 273 2.41 17.69 -21.73
CA ARG A 273 3.86 17.93 -21.80
C ARG A 273 4.28 19.23 -21.15
N THR A 274 3.53 20.30 -21.41
CA THR A 274 3.83 21.61 -20.84
C THR A 274 3.79 21.61 -19.31
N PRO A 275 2.75 21.11 -18.63
CA PRO A 275 2.77 21.02 -17.17
C PRO A 275 3.85 20.08 -16.65
N ASP A 276 4.11 18.94 -17.29
CA ASP A 276 5.17 17.99 -16.89
C ASP A 276 6.57 18.63 -17.00
N ALA A 277 6.87 19.27 -18.13
CA ALA A 277 8.14 19.97 -18.32
C ALA A 277 8.34 21.12 -17.33
N ARG A 278 7.26 21.85 -16.99
CA ARG A 278 7.29 22.90 -15.96
C ARG A 278 7.60 22.33 -14.58
N GLU A 279 6.99 21.20 -14.20
CA GLU A 279 7.27 20.53 -12.92
C GLU A 279 8.73 20.05 -12.86
N LEU A 280 9.22 19.42 -13.93
CA LEU A 280 10.58 18.85 -13.98
C LEU A 280 11.69 19.90 -14.06
N ALA A 281 11.39 21.08 -14.60
CA ALA A 281 12.30 22.23 -14.67
C ALA A 281 12.24 23.12 -13.42
N ALA A 282 11.17 23.04 -12.63
CA ALA A 282 11.06 23.82 -11.40
C ALA A 282 12.20 23.40 -10.45
N PRO A 283 12.95 24.36 -9.86
CA PRO A 283 13.84 24.03 -8.75
C PRO A 283 12.97 23.32 -7.70
N ALA A 284 13.44 22.19 -7.18
CA ALA A 284 12.67 21.35 -6.26
C ALA A 284 12.42 22.07 -4.93
N VAL A 285 11.51 23.06 -4.92
CA VAL A 285 10.85 23.60 -3.75
C VAL A 285 9.78 22.59 -3.38
N ARG A 286 10.24 21.41 -2.97
CA ARG A 286 9.35 20.43 -2.36
C ARG A 286 9.31 20.72 -0.88
N ALA A 287 8.10 20.66 -0.32
CA ALA A 287 7.91 20.61 1.12
C ALA A 287 8.81 19.51 1.71
N ALA A 288 9.12 19.62 3.01
CA ALA A 288 9.81 18.55 3.73
C ALA A 288 9.16 17.19 3.41
N PRO A 289 9.96 16.11 3.26
CA PRO A 289 9.44 14.79 2.92
C PRO A 289 8.27 14.42 3.84
N THR A 290 7.20 13.91 3.25
CA THR A 290 6.06 13.44 4.04
C THR A 290 6.48 12.25 4.90
N ALA A 291 5.71 11.95 5.95
CA ALA A 291 5.94 10.76 6.77
C ALA A 291 5.92 9.46 5.93
N VAL A 292 5.22 9.45 4.78
CA VAL A 292 5.22 8.33 3.83
C VAL A 292 6.55 8.20 3.11
N GLU A 293 7.11 9.32 2.66
CA GLU A 293 8.36 9.38 1.90
C GLU A 293 9.60 9.15 2.77
N GLY A 294 9.51 9.38 4.09
CA GLY A 294 10.57 9.02 5.04
C GLY A 294 10.61 7.54 5.42
N ARG A 295 9.71 6.69 4.92
CA ARG A 295 9.66 5.27 5.29
C ARG A 295 10.68 4.44 4.53
N GLY A 296 11.31 3.50 5.24
CA GLY A 296 12.10 2.44 4.64
C GLY A 296 11.26 1.48 3.79
N ARG A 297 11.95 0.68 2.96
CA ARG A 297 11.34 -0.31 2.07
C ARG A 297 10.59 -1.38 2.86
N GLN A 298 9.39 -1.74 2.42
CA GLN A 298 8.56 -2.77 3.06
C GLN A 298 8.70 -4.15 2.39
N THR A 299 9.15 -4.20 1.14
CA THR A 299 9.29 -5.43 0.34
C THR A 299 10.73 -5.96 0.30
N GLY A 300 10.92 -7.27 0.16
CA GLY A 300 12.23 -7.90 0.26
C GLY A 300 12.57 -8.39 1.69
N SER A 301 13.55 -9.30 1.80
CA SER A 301 13.98 -9.80 3.11
C SER A 301 14.57 -8.67 3.97
N VAL A 302 14.53 -8.83 5.29
CA VAL A 302 15.06 -7.82 6.23
C VAL A 302 16.56 -7.64 6.00
N GLU A 303 17.30 -8.73 5.83
CA GLU A 303 18.74 -8.76 5.61
C GLU A 303 19.10 -8.03 4.31
N TRP A 304 18.34 -8.29 3.24
CA TRP A 304 18.54 -7.65 1.95
C TRP A 304 18.32 -6.13 2.01
N ARG A 305 17.29 -5.68 2.75
CA ARG A 305 17.02 -4.25 2.95
C ARG A 305 18.06 -3.59 3.85
N ALA A 306 18.46 -4.26 4.92
CA ALA A 306 19.48 -3.78 5.86
C ALA A 306 20.84 -3.59 5.15
N ALA A 307 21.26 -4.57 4.36
CA ALA A 307 22.50 -4.52 3.58
C ALA A 307 22.55 -3.35 2.58
N ARG A 308 21.38 -2.82 2.21
CA ARG A 308 21.23 -1.69 1.28
C ARG A 308 20.93 -0.38 1.97
N GLY A 309 20.82 -0.36 3.31
CA GLY A 309 20.48 0.84 4.08
C GLY A 309 19.03 1.30 3.90
N GLU A 310 18.14 0.44 3.39
CA GLU A 310 16.78 0.79 2.98
C GLU A 310 15.75 0.61 4.14
N LEU A 311 16.20 0.53 5.40
CA LEU A 311 15.33 0.37 6.57
C LEU A 311 14.69 1.69 7.06
N GLY A 312 15.17 2.84 6.58
CA GLY A 312 14.76 4.17 7.06
C GLY A 312 15.40 4.55 8.41
N ASP A 313 15.02 5.71 8.95
CA ASP A 313 15.62 6.31 10.15
C ASP A 313 15.46 5.49 11.44
N GLY A 314 14.62 4.45 11.44
CA GLY A 314 14.46 3.51 12.56
C GLY A 314 15.41 2.30 12.54
N GLY A 315 16.32 2.19 11.58
CA GLY A 315 17.16 1.00 11.35
C GLY A 315 18.63 1.11 11.77
N ALA A 316 19.09 2.26 12.25
CA ALA A 316 20.50 2.53 12.53
C ALA A 316 20.73 2.99 13.97
N ALA A 317 20.57 2.07 14.92
CA ALA A 317 21.09 2.22 16.28
C ALA A 317 21.37 0.83 16.89
N ALA A 318 22.33 0.11 16.31
CA ALA A 318 22.93 -1.05 16.94
C ALA A 318 24.44 -1.06 16.58
N GLY A 319 25.24 -0.38 17.40
CA GLY A 319 26.69 -0.38 17.24
C GLY A 319 27.41 0.63 18.14
N ALA A 320 28.00 0.09 19.22
CA ALA A 320 29.09 0.63 20.04
C ALA A 320 28.82 1.84 20.97
N GLY A 321 28.84 1.56 22.28
CA GLY A 321 28.91 2.53 23.37
C GLY A 321 28.82 1.83 24.73
N SER A 322 29.96 1.41 25.26
CA SER A 322 30.15 0.78 26.57
C SER A 322 30.21 1.80 27.72
N GLY A 323 29.61 1.44 28.87
CA GLY A 323 29.75 2.10 30.19
C GLY A 323 28.74 3.23 30.44
N ASP A 324 28.10 3.40 31.60
CA ASP A 324 28.27 2.83 32.93
C ASP A 324 27.00 3.12 33.77
N GLY A 325 26.76 2.27 34.78
CA GLY A 325 26.02 2.47 36.03
C GLY A 325 24.78 3.36 36.13
N GLY A 326 23.62 2.72 36.39
CA GLY A 326 22.46 3.36 37.03
C GLY A 326 21.28 2.39 37.17
N GLU A 327 20.99 1.96 38.40
CA GLU A 327 19.85 1.10 38.76
C GLU A 327 18.49 1.60 38.21
N PRO A 328 17.54 0.69 37.92
CA PRO A 328 16.31 1.03 37.22
C PRO A 328 15.32 1.73 38.18
N CYS A 329 15.20 3.04 38.04
CA CYS A 329 14.03 3.75 38.56
C CYS A 329 12.82 3.35 37.71
N ALA A 330 11.88 2.64 38.32
CA ALA A 330 10.63 2.21 37.71
C ALA A 330 9.85 3.43 37.19
N VAL A 331 9.83 3.60 35.87
CA VAL A 331 8.97 4.58 35.22
C VAL A 331 7.66 3.89 34.84
N PRO A 332 6.50 4.28 35.40
CA PRO A 332 5.23 3.70 35.02
C PRO A 332 4.91 4.13 33.58
N THR A 333 4.89 3.18 32.65
CA THR A 333 4.53 3.43 31.25
C THR A 333 3.01 3.64 31.16
N VAL A 334 2.55 4.89 31.25
CA VAL A 334 1.16 5.24 30.94
C VAL A 334 0.96 5.13 29.43
N GLY A 335 0.55 3.94 28.98
CA GLY A 335 -0.08 3.72 27.67
C GLY A 335 -1.58 4.09 27.71
N PRO A 336 -2.26 4.18 26.55
CA PRO A 336 -3.63 4.69 26.46
C PRO A 336 -4.62 3.81 27.25
N SER A 337 -5.51 4.47 28.01
CA SER A 337 -6.59 3.84 28.79
C SER A 337 -7.92 3.94 28.05
N HIS A 338 -8.15 3.11 27.02
CA HIS A 338 -9.44 3.09 26.35
C HIS A 338 -10.47 2.27 27.13
N GLU A 339 -11.69 2.81 27.25
CA GLU A 339 -12.83 2.15 27.88
C GLU A 339 -13.99 2.06 26.88
N TRP A 340 -14.46 0.84 26.63
CA TRP A 340 -15.60 0.60 25.74
C TRP A 340 -16.91 0.78 26.52
N LEU A 341 -17.83 1.61 26.03
CA LEU A 341 -19.12 1.84 26.67
C LEU A 341 -20.21 0.95 26.05
N ALA A 342 -20.65 -0.08 26.77
CA ALA A 342 -21.68 -1.01 26.33
C ALA A 342 -23.09 -0.43 26.58
N ARG A 343 -23.77 -0.02 25.50
CA ARG A 343 -25.09 0.65 25.52
C ARG A 343 -26.25 -0.32 25.25
N LEU A 344 -27.38 -0.14 25.93
CA LEU A 344 -28.63 -0.88 25.66
C LEU A 344 -29.39 -0.26 24.47
N PRO A 345 -29.81 -1.07 23.49
CA PRO A 345 -30.73 -0.61 22.46
C PRO A 345 -32.14 -0.41 23.03
N ALA A 346 -32.64 0.84 23.00
CA ALA A 346 -34.05 1.23 23.13
C ALA A 346 -34.93 0.45 24.16
N GLY A 347 -34.42 0.26 25.38
CA GLY A 347 -35.27 -0.05 26.55
C GLY A 347 -35.63 -1.51 26.83
N ARG A 348 -34.96 -2.49 26.20
CA ARG A 348 -35.07 -3.93 26.55
C ARG A 348 -33.68 -4.55 26.77
N ALA A 349 -33.62 -5.76 27.35
CA ALA A 349 -32.37 -6.53 27.41
C ALA A 349 -31.75 -6.61 26.01
N GLY A 350 -30.44 -6.37 25.93
CA GLY A 350 -29.75 -6.15 24.66
C GLY A 350 -28.39 -6.83 24.59
N GLU A 351 -27.99 -7.27 23.40
CA GLU A 351 -26.64 -7.76 23.12
C GLU A 351 -25.75 -6.60 22.65
N TRP A 352 -24.61 -6.42 23.32
CA TRP A 352 -23.53 -5.56 22.86
C TRP A 352 -22.38 -6.43 22.37
N ARG A 353 -21.73 -6.03 21.26
CA ARG A 353 -20.64 -6.82 20.69
C ARG A 353 -19.47 -5.97 20.21
N LEU A 354 -18.28 -6.38 20.62
CA LEU A 354 -16.98 -5.84 20.19
C LEU A 354 -16.18 -6.90 19.48
N ARG A 355 -15.66 -6.58 18.29
CA ARG A 355 -14.82 -7.48 17.50
C ARG A 355 -13.52 -6.80 17.10
N TYR A 356 -12.44 -7.56 17.04
CA TYR A 356 -11.14 -7.09 16.55
C TYR A 356 -10.54 -8.06 15.52
N SER A 357 -9.95 -7.46 14.47
CA SER A 357 -9.22 -8.16 13.42
C SER A 357 -7.81 -7.60 13.30
N ALA A 358 -6.80 -8.44 13.58
CA ALA A 358 -5.40 -8.14 13.33
C ALA A 358 -5.07 -7.85 11.85
N ALA A 359 -5.78 -8.44 10.89
CA ALA A 359 -5.63 -8.17 9.46
C ALA A 359 -6.07 -6.75 9.11
N ARG A 360 -7.23 -6.33 9.60
CA ARG A 360 -7.72 -4.94 9.45
C ARG A 360 -7.00 -3.94 10.35
N ASP A 361 -6.35 -4.43 11.41
CA ASP A 361 -5.87 -3.64 12.55
C ASP A 361 -6.95 -2.68 13.06
N ALA A 362 -8.14 -3.21 13.32
CA ALA A 362 -9.29 -2.40 13.68
C ALA A 362 -10.33 -3.14 14.51
N TYR A 363 -11.03 -2.37 15.33
CA TYR A 363 -12.20 -2.77 16.11
C TYR A 363 -13.49 -2.39 15.39
N VAL A 364 -14.50 -3.24 15.53
CA VAL A 364 -15.86 -3.00 15.06
C VAL A 364 -16.83 -3.29 16.20
N GLU A 365 -17.53 -2.26 16.64
CA GLU A 365 -18.64 -2.30 17.58
C GLU A 365 -19.96 -2.39 16.82
N GLY A 366 -20.92 -3.19 17.28
CA GLY A 366 -22.27 -3.19 16.70
C GLY A 366 -23.17 -4.29 17.25
N GLY A 367 -24.48 -4.01 17.30
CA GLY A 367 -25.51 -4.96 17.76
C GLY A 367 -25.92 -6.02 16.72
N PRO A 368 -26.86 -6.91 17.06
CA PRO A 368 -27.32 -8.00 16.19
C PRO A 368 -28.04 -7.52 14.90
N GLU A 369 -28.56 -6.29 14.86
CA GLU A 369 -29.32 -5.72 13.73
C GLU A 369 -28.46 -4.85 12.77
N GLY A 370 -27.13 -4.88 12.88
CA GLY A 370 -26.22 -4.10 12.02
C GLY A 370 -25.97 -4.71 10.63
N PRO A 371 -25.43 -3.93 9.67
CA PRO A 371 -25.11 -4.43 8.32
C PRO A 371 -24.11 -5.59 8.34
N PRO A 372 -24.01 -6.40 7.26
CA PRO A 372 -23.10 -7.54 7.17
C PRO A 372 -21.67 -7.12 7.52
N LEU A 373 -21.17 -7.66 8.63
CA LEU A 373 -20.02 -7.10 9.35
C LEU A 373 -18.69 -7.12 8.58
N ALA A 374 -18.59 -7.99 7.58
CA ALA A 374 -17.49 -8.01 6.62
C ALA A 374 -17.26 -6.63 5.96
N SER A 375 -18.30 -5.79 5.89
CA SER A 375 -18.32 -4.47 5.25
C SER A 375 -18.46 -3.28 6.22
N ALA A 376 -18.67 -3.51 7.52
CA ALA A 376 -18.89 -2.43 8.48
C ALA A 376 -17.61 -1.58 8.65
N PRO A 377 -17.71 -0.23 8.65
CA PRO A 377 -16.56 0.63 8.89
C PRO A 377 -15.99 0.39 10.30
N PRO A 378 -14.67 0.56 10.49
CA PRO A 378 -14.07 0.36 11.81
C PRO A 378 -14.51 1.45 12.77
N THR A 379 -14.99 1.06 13.95
CA THR A 379 -15.27 1.96 15.08
C THR A 379 -13.98 2.59 15.58
N LEU A 380 -12.90 1.81 15.61
CA LEU A 380 -11.59 2.27 16.06
C LEU A 380 -10.47 1.57 15.28
N ARG A 381 -9.44 2.32 14.88
CA ARG A 381 -8.28 1.78 14.15
C ARG A 381 -7.07 1.66 15.07
N GLY A 382 -6.27 0.62 14.85
CA GLY A 382 -5.11 0.26 15.65
C GLY A 382 -5.49 -0.57 16.87
N TRP A 383 -4.90 -1.75 17.00
CA TRP A 383 -5.13 -2.65 18.14
C TRP A 383 -4.89 -1.99 19.49
N ARG A 384 -3.85 -1.15 19.59
CA ARG A 384 -3.47 -0.46 20.83
C ARG A 384 -4.48 0.62 21.21
N ALA A 385 -5.19 1.20 20.25
CA ALA A 385 -6.16 2.27 20.51
C ALA A 385 -7.39 1.76 21.28
N GLY A 386 -7.78 0.50 21.09
CA GLY A 386 -8.92 -0.11 21.79
C GLY A 386 -8.56 -0.88 23.05
N ALA A 387 -7.29 -0.88 23.46
CA ALA A 387 -6.83 -1.52 24.68
C ALA A 387 -6.92 -0.54 25.86
N ALA A 388 -7.28 -1.05 27.04
CA ALA A 388 -7.23 -0.33 28.31
C ALA A 388 -5.81 -0.28 28.89
N SER A 389 -5.00 -1.30 28.60
CA SER A 389 -3.56 -1.31 28.82
C SER A 389 -2.88 -2.30 27.88
N ALA A 390 -1.59 -2.07 27.61
CA ALA A 390 -0.79 -2.94 26.76
C ALA A 390 0.69 -2.84 27.16
N ASP A 391 1.23 -3.93 27.68
CA ASP A 391 2.57 -4.05 28.23
C ASP A 391 3.36 -5.06 27.40
N ASN A 392 4.50 -4.64 26.82
CA ASN A 392 5.38 -5.51 26.03
C ASN A 392 4.63 -6.37 24.97
N VAL A 393 3.75 -5.74 24.20
CA VAL A 393 3.05 -6.37 23.08
C VAL A 393 3.10 -5.47 21.85
N ARG A 394 3.34 -6.08 20.70
CA ARG A 394 3.32 -5.46 19.38
C ARG A 394 2.45 -6.24 18.41
N ARG A 395 2.02 -5.55 17.35
CA ARG A 395 1.42 -6.20 16.18
C ARG A 395 2.52 -6.60 15.22
N ALA A 396 2.75 -7.91 15.10
CA ALA A 396 3.74 -8.47 14.20
C ALA A 396 3.12 -8.75 12.83
N VAL A 397 3.82 -8.36 11.76
CA VAL A 397 3.42 -8.60 10.38
C VAL A 397 4.48 -9.48 9.72
N GLU A 398 4.17 -10.75 9.54
CA GLU A 398 5.00 -11.69 8.80
C GLU A 398 4.65 -11.58 7.30
N ASN A 399 5.46 -10.85 6.56
CA ASN A 399 5.26 -10.70 5.11
C ASN A 399 5.44 -12.03 4.38
N ASP A 400 6.44 -12.83 4.76
CA ASP A 400 6.78 -14.09 4.08
C ASP A 400 5.69 -15.16 4.25
N TRP A 401 5.03 -15.19 5.41
CA TRP A 401 3.95 -16.14 5.70
C TRP A 401 2.56 -15.60 5.38
N ASN A 402 2.46 -14.32 4.98
CA ASN A 402 1.20 -13.59 4.80
C ASN A 402 0.34 -13.59 6.08
N MET A 403 0.97 -13.38 7.22
CA MET A 403 0.34 -13.55 8.53
C MET A 403 0.51 -12.33 9.42
N VAL A 404 -0.43 -12.15 10.33
CA VAL A 404 -0.45 -11.04 11.28
C VAL A 404 -1.07 -11.48 12.58
N TYR A 405 -0.50 -11.01 13.68
CA TYR A 405 -0.89 -11.34 15.05
C TYR A 405 -0.37 -10.30 16.03
N LEU A 406 -0.84 -10.40 17.28
CA LEU A 406 -0.19 -9.72 18.40
C LEU A 406 0.76 -10.70 19.11
N ALA A 407 1.94 -10.24 19.44
CA ALA A 407 2.99 -11.03 20.10
C ALA A 407 3.81 -10.14 21.03
N ARG A 408 4.67 -10.75 21.84
CA ARG A 408 5.57 -9.98 22.72
C ARG A 408 6.54 -9.13 21.90
N ASP A 409 7.04 -8.05 22.49
CA ASP A 409 8.05 -7.17 21.90
C ASP A 409 9.40 -7.30 22.63
N ASP A 410 9.95 -8.52 22.62
CA ASP A 410 11.17 -8.84 23.37
C ASP A 410 12.38 -8.00 22.90
N ASP A 411 12.39 -7.58 21.62
CA ASP A 411 13.45 -6.78 21.01
C ASP A 411 13.52 -5.37 21.63
N ALA A 412 12.40 -4.83 22.11
CA ALA A 412 12.31 -3.46 22.62
C ALA A 412 12.50 -3.35 24.14
N THR A 413 12.24 -4.43 24.90
CA THR A 413 12.15 -4.35 26.37
C THR A 413 12.95 -5.40 27.13
N GLY A 414 13.44 -6.45 26.46
CA GLY A 414 14.07 -7.60 27.11
C GLY A 414 13.14 -8.40 28.04
N ALA A 415 11.84 -8.06 28.08
CA ALA A 415 10.88 -8.65 29.00
C ALA A 415 10.36 -10.01 28.51
N THR A 416 10.28 -10.98 29.42
CA THR A 416 9.89 -12.37 29.13
C THR A 416 8.37 -12.61 29.15
N ARG A 417 7.59 -11.54 29.36
CA ARG A 417 6.13 -11.56 29.46
C ARG A 417 5.54 -10.32 28.79
N GLY A 418 4.35 -10.47 28.22
CA GLY A 418 3.56 -9.37 27.68
C GLY A 418 2.10 -9.49 28.09
N ALA A 419 1.36 -8.39 28.08
CA ALA A 419 -0.06 -8.38 28.41
C ALA A 419 -0.83 -7.34 27.59
N VAL A 420 -2.09 -7.66 27.28
CA VAL A 420 -3.07 -6.69 26.75
C VAL A 420 -4.36 -6.81 27.55
N GLU A 421 -4.93 -5.69 27.97
CA GLU A 421 -6.21 -5.62 28.67
C GLU A 421 -7.23 -4.83 27.84
N TRP A 422 -8.47 -5.34 27.78
CA TRP A 422 -9.64 -4.62 27.29
C TRP A 422 -10.59 -4.37 28.46
N ARG A 423 -11.12 -3.15 28.56
CA ARG A 423 -12.09 -2.75 29.58
C ARG A 423 -13.40 -2.34 28.92
N VAL A 424 -14.49 -2.94 29.39
CA VAL A 424 -15.86 -2.63 28.97
C VAL A 424 -16.65 -2.18 30.18
N VAL A 425 -17.35 -1.06 30.06
CA VAL A 425 -18.18 -0.47 31.09
C VAL A 425 -19.62 -0.43 30.57
N ALA A 426 -20.56 -0.98 31.33
CA ALA A 426 -21.98 -0.87 31.02
C ALA A 426 -22.44 0.59 31.17
N GLU A 427 -23.33 1.04 30.29
CA GLU A 427 -23.95 2.35 30.45
C GLU A 427 -24.72 2.49 31.77
N ARG A 428 -25.02 3.74 32.15
CA ARG A 428 -25.73 4.01 33.40
C ARG A 428 -27.10 3.34 33.39
N GLY A 429 -27.46 2.69 34.51
CA GLY A 429 -28.69 1.91 34.61
C GLY A 429 -28.64 0.54 33.92
N ALA A 430 -27.47 0.07 33.47
CA ALA A 430 -27.28 -1.26 32.87
C ALA A 430 -26.20 -2.08 33.59
N ARG A 431 -26.30 -3.42 33.48
CA ARG A 431 -25.29 -4.38 33.96
C ARG A 431 -25.01 -5.45 32.91
N ILE A 432 -23.76 -5.90 32.83
CA ILE A 432 -23.33 -7.05 32.04
C ILE A 432 -23.68 -8.31 32.83
N VAL A 433 -24.69 -9.04 32.39
CA VAL A 433 -25.23 -10.22 33.11
C VAL A 433 -24.73 -11.56 32.55
N GLY A 434 -24.12 -11.55 31.37
CA GLY A 434 -23.57 -12.75 30.74
C GLY A 434 -22.97 -12.44 29.38
N GLY A 435 -22.59 -13.48 28.63
CA GLY A 435 -22.04 -13.30 27.30
C GLY A 435 -21.15 -14.45 26.85
N SER A 436 -20.50 -14.26 25.70
CA SER A 436 -19.54 -15.21 25.14
C SER A 436 -18.34 -14.47 24.53
N ALA A 437 -17.17 -15.08 24.55
CA ALA A 437 -15.97 -14.52 23.92
C ALA A 437 -15.21 -15.53 23.07
N LEU A 438 -14.96 -15.20 21.80
CA LEU A 438 -13.95 -15.87 20.98
C LEU A 438 -12.58 -15.25 21.28
N LEU A 439 -11.66 -16.05 21.80
CA LEU A 439 -10.35 -15.62 22.32
C LEU A 439 -9.20 -16.36 21.61
N ALA A 440 -9.10 -16.18 20.29
CA ALA A 440 -8.21 -16.99 19.48
C ALA A 440 -6.73 -16.67 19.71
N HIS A 441 -5.94 -17.72 19.86
CA HIS A 441 -4.50 -17.65 20.06
C HIS A 441 -3.82 -18.92 19.55
N SER A 442 -2.50 -18.86 19.39
CA SER A 442 -1.68 -20.00 18.94
C SER A 442 -0.33 -20.03 19.64
N LEU A 443 0.18 -21.23 19.87
CA LEU A 443 1.44 -21.51 20.56
C LEU A 443 2.35 -22.28 19.60
N HIS A 444 3.61 -21.84 19.44
CA HIS A 444 4.57 -22.35 18.45
C HIS A 444 5.91 -22.80 19.07
N ALA A 445 6.00 -22.88 20.39
CA ALA A 445 7.17 -23.44 21.06
C ALA A 445 6.78 -24.14 22.36
N GLU A 446 7.62 -25.07 22.79
CA GLU A 446 7.51 -25.71 24.10
C GLU A 446 7.66 -24.67 25.22
N GLY A 447 6.75 -24.71 26.20
CA GLY A 447 6.69 -23.72 27.28
C GLY A 447 6.04 -22.38 26.94
N ALA A 448 5.63 -22.14 25.68
CA ALA A 448 4.84 -20.97 25.33
C ALA A 448 3.43 -21.06 25.94
N ALA A 449 2.93 -19.94 26.47
CA ALA A 449 1.63 -19.89 27.12
C ALA A 449 0.90 -18.58 26.82
N VAL A 450 -0.40 -18.71 26.58
CA VAL A 450 -1.35 -17.61 26.61
C VAL A 450 -2.35 -17.89 27.73
N ARG A 451 -2.49 -16.96 28.68
CA ARG A 451 -3.51 -17.05 29.74
C ARG A 451 -4.51 -15.93 29.59
N TRP A 452 -5.77 -16.32 29.42
CA TRP A 452 -6.89 -15.39 29.41
C TRP A 452 -7.45 -15.26 30.81
N ARG A 453 -7.61 -14.02 31.29
CA ARG A 453 -8.20 -13.72 32.58
C ARG A 453 -9.35 -12.73 32.45
N LEU A 454 -10.34 -12.88 33.33
CA LEU A 454 -11.47 -11.97 33.43
C LEU A 454 -11.61 -11.46 34.87
N SER A 455 -11.83 -10.16 35.02
CA SER A 455 -12.13 -9.49 36.29
C SER A 455 -13.41 -8.66 36.15
N ARG A 456 -14.13 -8.51 37.26
CA ARG A 456 -15.41 -7.81 37.37
C ARG A 456 -15.26 -6.69 38.38
N ASP A 457 -15.75 -5.49 38.07
CA ASP A 457 -15.91 -4.31 38.95
C ASP A 457 -14.66 -3.89 39.74
N ASP A 458 -14.12 -4.75 40.60
CA ASP A 458 -12.95 -4.55 41.45
C ASP A 458 -11.65 -4.35 40.66
N GLY A 459 -11.47 -5.02 39.52
CA GLY A 459 -10.18 -5.05 38.80
C GLY A 459 -9.06 -5.79 39.55
N VAL A 460 -9.37 -6.45 40.67
CA VAL A 460 -8.42 -7.12 41.57
C VAL A 460 -8.59 -8.63 41.52
N SER A 461 -9.83 -9.12 41.47
CA SER A 461 -10.13 -10.56 41.43
C SER A 461 -10.14 -11.05 39.99
N TRP A 462 -9.19 -11.91 39.63
CA TRP A 462 -9.05 -12.45 38.27
C TRP A 462 -9.38 -13.94 38.20
N ARG A 463 -10.30 -14.31 37.32
CA ARG A 463 -10.63 -15.70 36.97
C ARG A 463 -9.95 -16.10 35.68
N THR A 464 -9.32 -17.26 35.64
CA THR A 464 -8.75 -17.83 34.40
C THR A 464 -9.87 -18.36 33.52
N LEU A 465 -9.85 -18.00 32.24
CA LEU A 465 -10.77 -18.51 31.24
C LEU A 465 -10.13 -19.68 30.48
N GLY A 466 -10.86 -20.79 30.35
CA GLY A 466 -10.50 -21.84 29.41
C GLY A 466 -10.83 -21.37 27.99
N ALA A 467 -9.82 -20.95 27.23
CA ALA A 467 -9.99 -20.45 25.87
C ALA A 467 -9.61 -21.55 24.86
N PRO A 468 -10.57 -22.35 24.37
CA PRO A 468 -10.29 -23.29 23.28
C PRO A 468 -9.93 -22.53 22.01
N ARG A 469 -9.04 -23.13 21.21
CA ARG A 469 -8.42 -22.48 20.03
C ARG A 469 -9.43 -21.90 19.03
N ASP A 470 -10.56 -22.58 18.84
CA ASP A 470 -11.54 -22.26 17.79
C ASP A 470 -13.00 -22.25 18.30
N ALA A 471 -13.21 -22.05 19.61
CA ALA A 471 -14.57 -21.98 20.17
C ALA A 471 -14.73 -20.79 21.12
N ALA A 472 -15.96 -20.27 21.17
CA ALA A 472 -16.30 -19.19 22.09
C ALA A 472 -16.41 -19.73 23.52
N VAL A 473 -15.88 -18.97 24.48
CA VAL A 473 -16.00 -19.23 25.92
C VAL A 473 -17.29 -18.60 26.41
N ASP A 474 -18.13 -19.36 27.10
CA ASP A 474 -19.27 -18.81 27.84
C ASP A 474 -18.76 -18.03 29.07
N LEU A 475 -19.03 -16.73 29.09
CA LEU A 475 -18.63 -15.84 30.16
C LEU A 475 -19.63 -15.83 31.32
N THR A 476 -20.84 -16.36 31.14
CA THR A 476 -21.95 -16.24 32.10
C THR A 476 -21.55 -16.77 33.48
N ARG A 477 -20.90 -17.93 33.57
CA ARG A 477 -20.40 -18.47 34.85
C ARG A 477 -19.23 -17.68 35.44
N ALA A 478 -18.35 -17.14 34.60
CA ALA A 478 -17.25 -16.29 35.06
C ALA A 478 -17.75 -14.92 35.57
N LEU A 479 -18.91 -14.49 35.05
CA LEU A 479 -19.63 -13.26 35.40
C LEU A 479 -20.64 -13.45 36.53
N ALA A 480 -20.95 -14.68 36.94
CA ALA A 480 -21.74 -14.97 38.14
C ALA A 480 -20.94 -14.64 39.41
N ALA A 481 -21.62 -14.19 40.48
CA ALA A 481 -20.99 -13.97 41.78
C ALA A 481 -20.32 -15.28 42.26
N ALA A 482 -19.14 -15.18 42.88
CA ALA A 482 -18.59 -16.36 43.56
C ALA A 482 -19.54 -16.70 44.70
N ASP A 483 -19.97 -17.95 44.79
CA ASP A 483 -20.75 -18.44 45.94
C ASP A 483 -20.13 -17.93 47.24
N ALA A 484 -20.91 -17.12 47.95
CA ALA A 484 -20.61 -16.62 49.28
C ALA A 484 -20.60 -17.80 50.26
N ARG A 485 -19.50 -18.56 50.28
CA ARG A 485 -19.18 -19.41 51.42
C ARG A 485 -18.78 -18.51 52.60
N GLY A 486 -19.79 -17.93 53.25
CA GLY A 486 -19.64 -17.25 54.54
C GLY A 486 -19.94 -15.76 54.55
N ALA A 487 -21.08 -15.31 54.05
CA ALA A 487 -21.62 -14.00 54.45
C ALA A 487 -23.15 -14.04 54.51
N ARG A 488 -23.68 -14.03 55.74
CA ARG A 488 -25.11 -13.77 55.99
C ARG A 488 -25.33 -12.28 55.78
N SER A 489 -25.72 -11.87 54.58
CA SER A 489 -26.27 -10.54 54.33
C SER A 489 -27.50 -10.69 53.44
N HIS A 490 -28.63 -10.15 53.90
CA HIS A 490 -29.96 -10.18 53.26
C HIS A 490 -30.07 -9.39 51.93
N ALA A 491 -28.99 -9.26 51.16
CA ALA A 491 -29.02 -8.70 49.82
C ALA A 491 -28.93 -9.85 48.82
N GLU A 492 -29.93 -9.99 47.94
CA GLU A 492 -29.88 -10.98 46.86
C GLU A 492 -28.56 -10.85 46.07
N PRO A 493 -27.93 -11.97 45.67
CA PRO A 493 -26.75 -11.93 44.81
C PRO A 493 -27.07 -11.14 43.55
N ARG A 494 -26.44 -9.97 43.39
CA ARG A 494 -26.65 -9.13 42.21
C ARG A 494 -25.93 -9.75 41.01
N ASP A 495 -26.61 -10.60 40.25
CA ASP A 495 -26.05 -11.27 39.07
C ASP A 495 -25.60 -10.26 37.99
N GLY A 496 -24.31 -10.31 37.59
CA GLY A 496 -23.69 -9.41 36.59
C GLY A 496 -22.72 -8.35 37.15
N CYS A 497 -22.03 -7.60 36.29
CA CYS A 497 -21.10 -6.52 36.68
C CYS A 497 -21.33 -5.23 35.89
N ARG A 498 -20.81 -4.09 36.38
CA ARG A 498 -20.79 -2.82 35.64
C ARG A 498 -19.53 -2.70 34.79
N THR A 499 -18.40 -3.16 35.29
CA THR A 499 -17.12 -3.15 34.58
C THR A 499 -16.64 -4.57 34.36
N LEU A 500 -16.27 -4.89 33.12
CA LEU A 500 -15.63 -6.14 32.71
C LEU A 500 -14.23 -5.83 32.21
N ARG A 501 -13.23 -6.53 32.74
CA ARG A 501 -11.85 -6.50 32.25
C ARG A 501 -11.45 -7.85 31.70
N LEU A 502 -10.97 -7.87 30.48
CA LEU A 502 -10.46 -9.06 29.81
C LEU A 502 -8.97 -8.86 29.56
N ARG A 503 -8.13 -9.76 30.10
CA ARG A 503 -6.67 -9.66 29.97
C ARG A 503 -6.10 -10.91 29.30
N ALA A 504 -5.28 -10.70 28.28
CA ALA A 504 -4.43 -11.74 27.69
C ALA A 504 -3.00 -11.59 28.19
N GLU A 505 -2.44 -12.63 28.78
CA GLU A 505 -1.04 -12.69 29.19
C GLU A 505 -0.27 -13.65 28.30
N LEU A 506 0.83 -13.17 27.74
CA LEU A 506 1.73 -13.92 26.89
C LEU A 506 3.03 -14.20 27.64
N GLY A 507 3.54 -15.42 27.55
CA GLY A 507 4.83 -15.77 28.12
C GLY A 507 5.41 -17.06 27.53
N GLY A 508 6.66 -17.33 27.87
CA GLY A 508 7.38 -18.53 27.43
C GLY A 508 7.88 -18.46 25.98
N GLY A 509 8.95 -19.21 25.72
CA GLY A 509 9.63 -19.23 24.42
C GLY A 509 10.19 -17.87 24.00
N THR A 510 10.29 -17.67 22.69
CA THR A 510 10.70 -16.40 22.07
C THR A 510 9.50 -15.48 21.87
N TRP A 511 9.74 -14.24 21.44
CA TRP A 511 8.68 -13.24 21.24
C TRP A 511 7.52 -13.74 20.36
N GLN A 512 7.81 -14.56 19.35
CA GLN A 512 6.85 -15.13 18.40
C GLN A 512 6.18 -16.42 18.88
N SER A 513 6.60 -17.00 20.01
CA SER A 513 6.14 -18.33 20.43
C SER A 513 4.69 -18.34 20.93
N ALA A 514 4.21 -17.25 21.50
CA ALA A 514 2.82 -17.05 21.90
C ALA A 514 2.21 -15.92 21.05
N GLN A 515 1.12 -16.20 20.35
CA GLN A 515 0.53 -15.28 19.38
C GLN A 515 -0.97 -15.15 19.61
N LEU A 516 -1.47 -13.91 19.75
CA LEU A 516 -2.91 -13.63 19.76
C LEU A 516 -3.38 -13.30 18.35
N PHE A 517 -4.58 -13.76 18.02
CA PHE A 517 -5.31 -13.33 16.82
C PHE A 517 -4.56 -13.56 15.51
N ARG A 518 -3.80 -14.67 15.47
CA ARG A 518 -3.03 -15.09 14.31
C ARG A 518 -3.94 -15.40 13.14
N GLN A 519 -3.82 -14.61 12.08
CA GLN A 519 -4.60 -14.78 10.87
C GLN A 519 -3.84 -14.31 9.64
N SER A 520 -4.34 -14.72 8.48
CA SER A 520 -3.82 -14.23 7.22
C SER A 520 -4.18 -12.75 7.03
N ARG A 521 -3.27 -11.97 6.45
CA ARG A 521 -3.53 -10.54 6.19
C ARG A 521 -4.65 -10.30 5.19
N THR A 522 -5.04 -11.32 4.42
CA THR A 522 -6.17 -11.28 3.48
C THR A 522 -7.50 -11.65 4.14
N GLN A 523 -7.50 -12.17 5.38
CA GLN A 523 -8.71 -12.49 6.13
C GLN A 523 -9.30 -11.24 6.80
N LEU A 524 -9.61 -10.22 5.99
CA LEU A 524 -10.14 -8.95 6.50
C LEU A 524 -11.52 -9.11 7.16
N HIS A 525 -12.27 -10.15 6.81
CA HIS A 525 -13.62 -10.39 7.34
C HIS A 525 -13.64 -11.33 8.55
N VAL A 526 -12.47 -11.79 9.01
CA VAL A 526 -12.35 -12.67 10.17
C VAL A 526 -11.96 -11.85 11.40
N PHE A 527 -12.63 -12.12 12.51
CA PHE A 527 -12.44 -11.47 13.79
C PHE A 527 -12.09 -12.52 14.83
N HIS A 528 -10.86 -12.45 15.33
CA HIS A 528 -10.31 -13.43 16.25
C HIS A 528 -10.45 -13.04 17.72
N LEU A 529 -10.89 -11.81 17.95
CA LEU A 529 -11.57 -11.39 19.16
C LEU A 529 -13.03 -11.10 18.78
N ASP A 530 -13.98 -11.79 19.40
CA ASP A 530 -15.42 -11.51 19.29
C ASP A 530 -16.02 -11.60 20.69
N LEU A 531 -16.20 -10.45 21.34
CA LEU A 531 -16.77 -10.31 22.66
C LEU A 531 -18.25 -9.92 22.55
N ARG A 532 -19.14 -10.81 22.98
CA ARG A 532 -20.59 -10.65 22.97
C ARG A 532 -21.08 -10.58 24.40
N LEU A 533 -21.71 -9.49 24.80
CA LEU A 533 -22.14 -9.26 26.16
C LEU A 533 -23.65 -9.04 26.21
N ASN A 534 -24.30 -9.72 27.14
CA ASN A 534 -25.71 -9.55 27.43
C ASN A 534 -25.85 -8.47 28.50
N LEU A 535 -26.60 -7.42 28.19
CA LEU A 535 -26.89 -6.31 29.08
C LEU A 535 -28.34 -6.41 29.59
N ALA A 536 -28.52 -6.18 30.88
CA ALA A 536 -29.82 -6.04 31.53
C ALA A 536 -29.92 -4.68 32.24
N ARG A 537 -31.15 -4.18 32.43
CA ARG A 537 -31.38 -2.98 33.23
C ARG A 537 -31.11 -3.25 34.71
N ASP A 538 -30.52 -2.27 35.37
CA ASP A 538 -30.28 -2.26 36.80
C ASP A 538 -31.53 -1.72 37.51
N ALA A 539 -32.40 -2.62 37.99
CA ALA A 539 -33.67 -2.27 38.65
C ALA A 539 -33.49 -1.38 39.91
N ALA A 540 -32.28 -1.34 40.50
CA ALA A 540 -31.98 -0.51 41.66
C ALA A 540 -31.77 0.98 41.34
N GLU A 541 -31.36 1.34 40.10
CA GLU A 541 -31.22 2.75 39.68
C GLU A 541 -32.55 3.34 39.19
N GLU A 542 -33.51 2.52 38.76
CA GLU A 542 -34.86 2.96 38.34
C GLU A 542 -35.70 3.45 39.54
N ALA A 543 -35.45 2.92 40.74
CA ALA A 543 -36.03 3.43 41.99
C ALA A 543 -35.43 4.77 42.47
N ALA A 544 -34.31 5.22 41.87
CA ALA A 544 -33.56 6.41 42.30
C ALA A 544 -33.60 7.58 41.28
N ALA A 545 -34.28 7.42 40.14
CA ALA A 545 -34.44 8.48 39.14
C ALA A 545 -35.65 9.38 39.46
N PRO A 546 -35.50 10.72 39.53
CA PRO A 546 -36.63 11.60 39.77
C PRO A 546 -37.57 11.64 38.55
N ALA A 547 -38.87 11.45 38.79
CA ALA A 547 -39.91 11.61 37.80
C ALA A 547 -39.95 13.07 37.32
N ALA A 548 -39.57 13.32 36.06
CA ALA A 548 -39.68 14.63 35.43
C ALA A 548 -40.57 14.56 34.17
N ALA A 549 -41.80 15.03 34.40
CA ALA A 549 -42.72 15.76 33.52
C ALA A 549 -42.94 15.28 32.08
N GLY A 550 -44.17 14.81 31.83
CA GLY A 550 -44.73 14.61 30.51
C GLY A 550 -44.96 15.91 29.73
N GLY A 551 -45.02 15.77 28.40
CA GLY A 551 -45.30 16.85 27.47
C GLY A 551 -45.62 16.33 26.07
N ALA A 552 -46.88 15.99 25.88
CA ALA A 552 -47.70 15.96 24.65
C ALA A 552 -47.08 15.64 23.28
N ALA A 553 -47.67 14.61 22.65
CA ALA A 553 -47.60 14.31 21.24
C ALA A 553 -48.32 15.34 20.35
N CYS A 554 -47.82 15.55 19.13
CA CYS A 554 -48.67 15.80 17.97
C CYS A 554 -48.00 15.36 16.66
N ALA A 555 -48.79 14.72 15.80
CA ALA A 555 -48.43 14.16 14.49
C ALA A 555 -48.70 15.20 13.36
N PRO A 556 -48.46 14.89 12.06
CA PRO A 556 -47.95 15.85 11.08
C PRO A 556 -49.04 16.48 10.18
N ALA A 557 -48.68 17.57 9.48
CA ALA A 557 -49.49 18.20 8.44
C ALA A 557 -48.76 18.20 7.08
N ALA A 558 -49.56 17.97 6.03
CA ALA A 558 -49.17 17.78 4.64
C ALA A 558 -49.30 19.07 3.78
N SER A 559 -48.94 18.92 2.49
CA SER A 559 -49.14 19.83 1.33
C SER A 559 -48.13 20.99 1.24
N VAL A 560 -47.63 21.44 0.08
CA VAL A 560 -48.30 21.76 -1.18
C VAL A 560 -47.29 21.70 -2.36
N VAL A 561 -47.75 21.23 -3.52
CA VAL A 561 -47.12 21.37 -4.85
C VAL A 561 -47.63 22.66 -5.51
N PRO A 562 -46.83 23.34 -6.35
CA PRO A 562 -47.41 23.98 -7.52
C PRO A 562 -46.79 23.48 -8.82
N ASN A 563 -47.70 23.07 -9.70
CA ASN A 563 -47.48 22.81 -11.10
C ASN A 563 -47.87 24.09 -11.86
N ALA A 564 -47.03 24.58 -12.77
CA ALA A 564 -47.45 25.55 -13.78
C ALA A 564 -46.79 25.21 -15.11
N ARG A 565 -47.67 24.86 -16.06
CA ARG A 565 -47.43 24.57 -17.46
C ARG A 565 -47.31 25.87 -18.27
N GLY A 566 -46.70 25.72 -19.45
CA GLY A 566 -46.99 26.48 -20.66
C GLY A 566 -45.82 27.36 -21.09
N GLY A 567 -45.28 27.29 -22.31
CA GLY A 567 -45.68 26.58 -23.52
C GLY A 567 -45.02 27.26 -24.73
N GLY A 568 -44.79 26.50 -25.82
CA GLY A 568 -44.47 26.99 -27.18
C GLY A 568 -43.04 27.54 -27.35
N GLY A 569 -42.23 27.14 -28.34
CA GLY A 569 -42.53 26.71 -29.70
C GLY A 569 -41.80 27.66 -30.65
N GLY A 570 -41.10 27.15 -31.67
CA GLY A 570 -40.58 28.00 -32.74
C GLY A 570 -39.24 27.55 -33.33
N ASP A 571 -39.33 26.92 -34.49
CA ASP A 571 -38.26 26.56 -35.41
C ASP A 571 -37.45 27.76 -35.92
N ALA A 572 -36.20 27.51 -36.35
CA ALA A 572 -35.67 28.05 -37.60
C ALA A 572 -34.37 27.36 -38.00
N ALA A 573 -34.39 26.79 -39.20
CA ALA A 573 -33.25 26.30 -39.94
C ALA A 573 -32.51 27.43 -40.69
N GLY A 574 -31.24 27.18 -41.01
CA GLY A 574 -30.39 27.95 -41.92
C GLY A 574 -28.94 27.85 -41.45
N GLY A 575 -27.95 27.37 -42.20
CA GLY A 575 -27.84 27.16 -43.63
C GLY A 575 -26.51 27.77 -44.09
N SER A 576 -25.63 26.93 -44.63
CA SER A 576 -24.46 27.23 -45.49
C SER A 576 -23.18 27.80 -44.87
N GLY A 577 -22.03 27.28 -45.35
CA GLY A 577 -20.71 27.83 -45.06
C GLY A 577 -19.53 26.87 -45.28
N SER A 578 -19.41 26.30 -46.48
CA SER A 578 -18.25 25.55 -46.95
C SER A 578 -16.96 26.39 -46.89
N SER A 579 -15.88 25.85 -46.30
CA SER A 579 -14.54 26.01 -46.86
C SER A 579 -13.72 24.76 -46.59
N ALA A 580 -13.54 23.96 -47.63
CA ALA A 580 -12.57 22.90 -47.68
C ALA A 580 -11.18 23.53 -47.83
N ALA A 581 -10.39 23.51 -46.76
CA ALA A 581 -8.96 23.75 -46.85
C ALA A 581 -8.27 22.40 -47.06
N GLU A 582 -7.72 22.20 -48.26
CA GLU A 582 -6.85 21.07 -48.59
C GLU A 582 -5.74 20.93 -47.54
N PRO A 583 -5.40 19.71 -47.10
CA PRO A 583 -4.25 19.52 -46.24
C PRO A 583 -3.00 19.82 -47.08
N ARG A 584 -2.31 20.92 -46.76
CA ARG A 584 -0.92 21.14 -47.19
C ARG A 584 -0.13 19.88 -46.83
N ALA A 585 0.41 19.22 -47.85
CA ALA A 585 1.32 18.10 -47.69
C ALA A 585 2.44 18.52 -46.73
N VAL A 586 2.48 17.87 -45.56
CA VAL A 586 3.64 17.96 -44.67
C VAL A 586 4.74 17.19 -45.39
N GLU A 587 5.72 17.91 -45.93
CA GLU A 587 6.91 17.25 -46.48
C GLU A 587 7.49 16.31 -45.42
N PRO A 588 7.85 15.07 -45.78
CA PRO A 588 8.55 14.19 -44.87
C PRO A 588 9.89 14.85 -44.57
N THR A 589 10.07 15.35 -43.36
CA THR A 589 11.39 15.74 -42.86
C THR A 589 12.26 14.50 -42.95
N THR A 590 13.08 14.44 -43.99
CA THR A 590 13.98 13.33 -44.24
C THR A 590 14.89 13.18 -43.03
N ARG A 591 15.28 11.94 -42.71
CA ARG A 591 16.25 11.60 -41.66
C ARG A 591 17.50 12.48 -41.73
N ARG A 592 17.86 12.92 -42.94
CA ARG A 592 18.91 13.88 -43.26
C ARG A 592 18.64 15.30 -42.72
N ALA A 593 17.45 15.86 -42.87
CA ALA A 593 17.12 17.19 -42.35
C ALA A 593 17.11 17.21 -40.80
N LEU A 594 16.67 16.11 -40.17
CA LEU A 594 16.78 15.93 -38.71
C LEU A 594 18.24 15.79 -38.25
N PHE A 595 19.07 15.08 -39.03
CA PHE A 595 20.51 14.96 -38.79
C PHE A 595 21.25 16.29 -38.99
N GLU A 596 20.89 17.08 -39.99
CA GLU A 596 21.48 18.41 -40.22
C GLU A 596 21.11 19.39 -39.09
N ARG A 597 19.91 19.29 -38.51
CA ARG A 597 19.55 20.03 -37.29
C ARG A 597 20.30 19.54 -36.04
N LEU A 598 20.52 18.23 -35.91
CA LEU A 598 21.37 17.64 -34.87
C LEU A 598 22.83 18.09 -35.01
N PHE A 599 23.35 18.11 -36.24
CA PHE A 599 24.70 18.57 -36.57
C PHE A 599 24.85 20.07 -36.32
N ALA A 600 23.85 20.89 -36.66
CA ALA A 600 23.85 22.33 -36.40
C ALA A 600 23.83 22.63 -34.90
N ALA A 601 23.01 21.93 -34.11
CA ALA A 601 22.95 22.08 -32.65
C ALA A 601 24.27 21.67 -31.97
N ILE A 602 24.88 20.56 -32.41
CA ILE A 602 26.19 20.11 -31.92
C ILE A 602 27.31 21.07 -32.34
N SER A 603 27.21 21.65 -33.55
CA SER A 603 28.22 22.57 -34.10
C SER A 603 28.12 23.99 -33.52
N GLU A 604 26.93 24.47 -33.15
CA GLU A 604 26.75 25.73 -32.43
C GLU A 604 27.29 25.65 -31.00
N GLU A 605 27.18 24.49 -30.34
CA GLU A 605 27.78 24.25 -29.02
C GLU A 605 29.30 24.08 -29.10
N ALA A 606 29.82 23.49 -30.18
CA ALA A 606 31.26 23.36 -30.43
C ALA A 606 31.97 24.70 -30.67
N ARG A 607 31.25 25.75 -31.11
CA ARG A 607 31.80 27.13 -31.19
C ARG A 607 32.11 27.74 -29.83
N TRP A 608 31.60 27.16 -28.73
CA TRP A 608 31.78 27.72 -27.38
C TRP A 608 32.80 26.98 -26.52
N ARG A 609 33.32 25.80 -26.91
CA ARG A 609 34.39 25.11 -26.17
C ARG A 609 35.28 24.23 -27.05
N ASP A 610 36.52 24.68 -27.24
CA ASP A 610 37.78 23.92 -27.37
C ASP A 610 37.74 22.49 -27.94
N ASP A 611 37.29 22.29 -29.19
CA ASP A 611 37.70 21.15 -30.01
C ASP A 611 38.35 21.62 -31.33
N PRO A 612 39.64 22.00 -31.31
CA PRO A 612 40.35 22.42 -32.51
C PRO A 612 40.68 21.27 -33.48
N SER A 613 40.37 20.00 -33.11
CA SER A 613 40.78 18.82 -33.89
C SER A 613 39.71 18.30 -34.84
N GLY A 614 38.44 18.65 -34.64
CA GLY A 614 37.32 18.11 -35.42
C GLY A 614 37.14 16.59 -35.29
N ALA A 615 37.78 15.95 -34.29
CA ALA A 615 37.80 14.50 -34.13
C ALA A 615 36.42 13.93 -33.78
N ALA A 616 35.59 14.69 -33.06
CA ALA A 616 34.20 14.33 -32.79
C ALA A 616 33.38 14.29 -34.08
N ALA A 617 33.57 15.26 -34.98
CA ALA A 617 32.91 15.30 -36.28
C ALA A 617 33.34 14.15 -37.20
N GLU A 618 34.63 13.79 -37.21
CA GLU A 618 35.16 12.69 -38.02
C GLU A 618 34.69 11.31 -37.53
N THR A 619 34.58 11.13 -36.20
CA THR A 619 34.06 9.90 -35.59
C THR A 619 32.58 9.67 -35.95
N ILE A 620 31.78 10.74 -35.92
CA ILE A 620 30.37 10.70 -36.32
C ILE A 620 30.21 10.42 -37.83
N ARG A 621 31.08 11.00 -38.69
CA ARG A 621 31.12 10.67 -40.13
C ARG A 621 31.50 9.20 -40.39
N ARG A 622 32.36 8.61 -39.57
CA ARG A 622 32.74 7.19 -39.66
C ARG A 622 31.59 6.26 -39.30
N MET A 623 30.83 6.61 -38.26
CA MET A 623 29.62 5.86 -37.88
C MET A 623 28.52 5.95 -38.96
N ALA A 624 28.39 7.10 -39.63
CA ALA A 624 27.45 7.27 -40.75
C ALA A 624 27.82 6.46 -42.00
N ARG A 625 29.12 6.19 -42.22
CA ARG A 625 29.61 5.40 -43.36
C ARG A 625 29.59 3.88 -43.12
N GLY A 626 29.38 3.44 -41.87
CA GLY A 626 29.35 2.03 -41.48
C GLY A 626 27.93 1.44 -41.31
N ALA A 627 26.89 2.22 -41.57
CA ALA A 627 25.49 1.78 -41.54
C ALA A 627 24.88 1.93 -42.94
N GLY A 628 25.38 1.12 -43.87
CA GLY A 628 24.75 0.83 -45.16
C GLY A 628 24.10 -0.54 -45.10
#